data_AF-A0A1E7Z2N5-F1
#
_entry.id   AF-A0A1E7Z2N5-F1
#
_cell.length_a   1.000
_cell.length_b   1.000
_cell.length_c   1.000
_cell.angle_alpha   90.00
_cell.angle_beta   90.00
_cell.angle_gamma   90.00
#
_symmetry.space_group_name_H-M   'P 1'
#
loop_
_entity.id
_entity.type
_entity.pdbx_description
1 polymer ?
#
loop_
_entity_poly.entity_id
_entity_poly.type
_entity_poly.pdbx_seq_one_letter_code
_entity_poly.pdbx_strand_id
1 'polypeptide(L)' 'MDIKDSLERLKKANEENKTPITVNRGLLKSALMEIELQSKCHGESFATRMVVARLKDALGIKP' A
#
# COMPACT_ATOMS: atom_id res chain seq x y z
N MET A 1 -10.06 25.96 -4.24
CA MET A 1 -8.76 25.26 -4.18
C MET A 1 -8.18 25.37 -5.58
N ASP A 2 -7.03 26.03 -5.75
CA ASP A 2 -6.46 26.29 -7.07
C ASP A 2 -6.03 24.97 -7.73
N ILE A 3 -6.33 24.81 -9.03
CA ILE A 3 -6.00 23.61 -9.79
C ILE A 3 -4.48 23.44 -9.88
N LYS A 4 -3.74 24.54 -9.93
CA LYS A 4 -2.27 24.53 -9.96
C LYS A 4 -1.68 23.94 -8.67
N ASP A 5 -2.17 24.37 -7.50
CA ASP A 5 -1.77 23.83 -6.20
C ASP A 5 -2.06 22.33 -6.09
N SER A 6 -3.17 21.88 -6.67
CA SER A 6 -3.56 20.47 -6.64
C SER A 6 -2.62 19.61 -7.49
N LEU A 7 -2.23 20.10 -8.68
CA LEU A 7 -1.28 19.42 -9.56
C LEU A 7 0.13 19.34 -8.95
N GLU A 8 0.59 20.41 -8.29
CA GLU A 8 1.90 20.41 -7.63
C GLU A 8 1.95 19.41 -6.46
N ARG A 9 0.89 19.33 -5.65
CA ARG A 9 0.78 18.33 -4.58
C ARG A 9 0.82 16.90 -5.13
N LEU A 10 0.11 16.64 -6.23
CA LEU A 10 0.13 15.32 -6.87
C LEU A 10 1.51 14.95 -7.41
N LYS A 11 2.25 15.92 -8.00
CA LYS A 11 3.62 15.69 -8.45
C LYS A 11 4.54 15.32 -7.30
N LYS A 12 4.49 16.08 -6.20
CA LYS A 12 5.31 15.82 -5.02
C LYS A 12 5.02 14.44 -4.41
N ALA A 13 3.75 14.07 -4.24
CA ALA A 13 3.37 12.76 -3.73
C ALA A 13 3.85 11.61 -4.64
N ASN A 14 3.83 11.82 -5.96
CA ASN A 14 4.33 10.83 -6.91
C ASN A 14 5.85 10.66 -6.85
N GLU A 15 6.60 11.74 -6.62
CA GLU A 15 8.05 11.67 -6.41
C GLU A 15 8.39 10.93 -5.11
N GLU A 16 7.68 11.24 -4.02
CA GLU A 16 7.81 10.54 -2.74
C GLU A 16 7.52 9.04 -2.90
N ASN A 17 6.42 8.67 -3.57
CA ASN A 17 6.03 7.27 -3.78
C ASN A 17 7.00 6.46 -4.65
N LYS A 18 7.86 7.12 -5.43
CA LYS A 18 8.89 6.46 -6.24
C LYS A 18 10.19 6.23 -5.47
N THR A 19 10.32 6.81 -4.28
CA THR A 19 11.55 6.69 -3.49
C THR A 19 11.66 5.27 -2.93
N PRO A 20 12.71 4.51 -3.28
CA PRO A 20 12.88 3.16 -2.79
C PRO A 20 13.22 3.18 -1.30
N ILE A 21 12.54 2.34 -0.52
CA ILE A 21 12.83 2.12 0.89
C ILE A 21 13.19 0.66 1.13
N THR A 22 14.15 0.43 2.04
CA THR A 22 14.48 -0.92 2.50
C THR A 22 13.68 -1.22 3.75
N VAL A 23 12.93 -2.32 3.73
CA VAL A 23 12.15 -2.79 4.88
C VAL A 23 12.50 -4.24 5.17
N ASN A 24 12.39 -4.63 6.44
CA ASN A 24 12.60 -6.02 6.82
C ASN A 24 11.38 -6.88 6.42
N ARG A 25 11.61 -8.17 6.15
CA ARG A 25 10.56 -9.12 5.76
C ARG A 25 9.49 -9.30 6.83
N GLY A 26 9.86 -9.16 8.11
CA GLY A 26 8.93 -9.28 9.24
C GLY A 26 7.85 -8.20 9.23
N LEU A 27 8.24 -6.95 8.94
CA LEU A 27 7.35 -5.80 8.86
C LEU A 27 6.30 -6.00 7.77
N LEU A 28 6.71 -6.47 6.59
CA LEU A 28 5.79 -6.78 5.50
C LEU A 28 4.79 -7.89 5.87
N LYS A 29 5.24 -8.93 6.59
CA LYS A 29 4.35 -10.00 7.09
C LYS A 29 3.36 -9.47 8.12
N SER A 30 3.81 -8.66 9.07
CA SER A 30 2.94 -8.06 10.09
C SER A 30 1.91 -7.12 9.45
N ALA A 31 2.31 -6.31 8.48
CA ALA A 31 1.40 -5.43 7.74
C ALA A 31 0.34 -6.23 6.97
N LEU A 32 0.75 -7.31 6.28
CA LEU A 32 -0.19 -8.19 5.59
C LEU A 32 -1.21 -8.80 6.55
N MET A 33 -0.74 -9.33 7.68
CA MET A 33 -1.60 -9.94 8.71
C MET A 33 -2.62 -8.94 9.27
N GLU A 34 -2.18 -7.73 9.60
CA GLU A 34 -3.06 -6.68 10.12
C GLU A 34 -4.15 -6.31 9.10
N ILE A 35 -3.77 -6.11 7.83
CA ILE A 35 -4.72 -5.76 6.78
C ILE A 35 -5.73 -6.90 6.56
N GLU A 36 -5.28 -8.16 6.51
CA GLU A 36 -6.18 -9.31 6.37
C GLU A 36 -7.13 -9.46 7.57
N LEU A 37 -6.67 -9.18 8.79
CA LEU A 37 -7.51 -9.18 9.99
C LEU A 37 -8.58 -8.09 9.91
N GLN A 38 -8.17 -6.85 9.59
CA GLN A 38 -9.07 -5.72 9.46
C GLN A 38 -10.12 -5.96 8.35
N SER A 39 -9.71 -6.59 7.24
CA SER A 39 -10.61 -6.96 6.14
C SER A 39 -11.69 -7.94 6.57
N LYS A 40 -11.37 -8.90 7.46
CA LYS A 40 -12.36 -9.86 7.98
C LYS A 40 -13.37 -9.18 8.90
N CYS A 41 -12.96 -8.16 9.65
CA CYS A 41 -13.84 -7.44 10.57
C CYS A 41 -14.74 -6.41 9.86
N HIS A 42 -14.23 -5.73 8.83
CA HIS A 42 -14.88 -4.56 8.23
C HIS A 42 -15.31 -4.75 6.78
N GLY A 43 -15.02 -5.92 6.20
CA GLY A 43 -15.20 -6.17 4.77
C GLY A 43 -14.01 -5.68 3.95
N GLU A 44 -13.91 -6.18 2.72
CA GLU A 44 -12.78 -5.92 1.84
C GLU A 44 -13.16 -4.93 0.74
N SER A 45 -12.36 -3.86 0.60
CA SER A 45 -12.50 -2.90 -0.50
C SER A 45 -11.59 -3.25 -1.68
N PHE A 46 -11.81 -2.61 -2.82
CA PHE A 46 -10.89 -2.72 -3.96
C PHE A 46 -9.45 -2.33 -3.59
N ALA A 47 -9.27 -1.26 -2.82
CA ALA A 47 -7.95 -0.83 -2.35
C ALA A 47 -7.29 -1.89 -1.47
N THR A 48 -8.08 -2.52 -0.60
CA THR A 48 -7.60 -3.57 0.30
C THR A 48 -7.08 -4.78 -0.49
N ARG A 49 -7.84 -5.25 -1.50
CA ARG A 49 -7.41 -6.33 -2.42
C ARG A 49 -6.09 -6.03 -3.09
N MET A 50 -5.98 -4.82 -3.64
CA MET A 50 -4.79 -4.38 -4.35
C MET A 50 -3.56 -4.36 -3.45
N VAL A 51 -3.69 -3.85 -2.22
CA VAL A 51 -2.57 -3.80 -1.26
C VAL A 51 -2.17 -5.21 -0.81
N VAL A 52 -3.14 -6.07 -0.48
CA VAL A 52 -2.88 -7.47 -0.09
C VAL A 52 -2.14 -8.23 -1.20
N ALA A 53 -2.59 -8.10 -2.46
CA ALA A 53 -1.92 -8.73 -3.59
C ALA A 53 -0.46 -8.27 -3.74
N ARG A 54 -0.22 -6.95 -3.68
CA ARG A 54 1.15 -6.40 -3.78
C ARG A 54 2.05 -6.82 -2.62
N LEU A 55 1.52 -6.92 -1.41
CA LEU A 55 2.28 -7.42 -0.25
C LEU A 55 2.61 -8.90 -0.40
N LYS A 56 1.67 -9.72 -0.89
CA LYS A 56 1.92 -11.15 -1.19
C LYS A 56 2.98 -11.33 -2.26
N ASP A 57 2.91 -10.56 -3.35
CA ASP A 57 3.93 -10.55 -4.41
C ASP A 57 5.32 -10.17 -3.86
N ALA A 58 5.41 -9.08 -3.08
CA ALA A 58 6.66 -8.63 -2.46
C ALA A 58 7.24 -9.66 -1.48
N LEU A 59 6.38 -10.46 -0.85
CA LEU A 59 6.76 -11.55 0.04
C LEU A 59 7.04 -12.87 -0.72
N GLY A 60 6.75 -12.97 -2.01
CA GLY A 60 6.86 -14.19 -2.80
C GLY A 60 5.82 -15.26 -2.42
N ILE A 61 4.67 -14.84 -1.90
CA ILE A 61 3.55 -15.72 -1.52
C ILE A 61 2.65 -15.85 -2.75
N LYS A 62 2.53 -17.07 -3.29
CA LYS A 62 1.66 -17.35 -4.44
C LYS A 62 0.17 -17.27 -4.06
N PRO A 63 -0.72 -16.91 -5.01
CA PRO A 63 -2.17 -16.89 -4.80
C PRO A 63 -2.74 -18.25 -4.43
#